data_AF-A0A2S9YJF7-F1
#
_entry.id   AF-A0A2S9YJF7-F1
#
_cell.length_a   1.000
_cell.length_b   1.000
_cell.length_c   1.000
_cell.angle_alpha   90.00
_cell.angle_beta   90.00
_cell.angle_gamma   90.00
#
_symmetry.space_group_name_H-M   'P 1'
#
loop_
_entity.id
_entity.type
_entity.pdbx_description
1 polymer ?
#
loop_
_entity_poly.entity_id
_entity_poly.type
_entity_poly.pdbx_seq_one_letter_code
_entity_poly.pdbx_strand_id
1 'polypeptide(L)'
;MATTIDSTVSLSNAQEAADWLKTALPQYQSTVRMGKVIIVGTGMATGIGIVPKGPNRARLNWQFPSMGVQMLLTLAIVFTGILPGLVAFLIVWLSVKSDVQKIERDITAALASGAPPQG
;
A
#
# COMPACT_ATOMS: atom_id res chain seq x y z
N MET A 1 -3.44 6.55 8.22
CA MET A 1 -3.30 7.97 7.82
C MET A 1 -3.01 7.99 6.34
N ALA A 2 -3.41 9.05 5.64
CA ALA A 2 -3.34 9.14 4.19
C ALA A 2 -2.31 10.19 3.79
N THR A 3 -1.17 9.77 3.28
CA THR A 3 -0.05 10.66 2.93
C THR A 3 -0.17 11.07 1.47
N THR A 4 -0.02 12.36 1.17
CA THR A 4 -0.04 12.83 -0.23
C THR A 4 1.39 13.14 -0.64
N ILE A 5 1.79 12.67 -1.81
CA ILE A 5 3.15 12.84 -2.34
C ILE A 5 3.09 13.39 -3.75
N ASP A 6 4.08 14.23 -4.07
CA ASP A 6 4.37 14.63 -5.45
C ASP A 6 5.30 13.57 -6.07
N SER A 7 5.00 13.18 -7.30
CA SER A 7 5.69 12.13 -8.06
C SER A 7 6.36 12.74 -9.28
N THR A 8 7.64 12.45 -9.48
CA THR A 8 8.36 12.76 -10.72
C THR A 8 8.01 11.80 -11.85
N VAL A 9 7.41 10.64 -11.52
CA VAL A 9 6.90 9.65 -12.48
C VAL A 9 5.42 9.90 -12.76
N SER A 10 5.00 9.77 -14.02
CA SER A 10 3.60 9.89 -14.40
C SER A 10 2.77 8.73 -13.83
N LEU A 11 1.79 9.06 -13.00
CA LEU A 11 0.83 8.12 -12.40
C LEU A 11 -0.50 8.07 -13.16
N SER A 12 -0.55 8.66 -14.37
CA SER A 12 -1.74 8.68 -15.23
C SER A 12 -2.16 7.29 -15.70
N ASN A 13 -1.19 6.41 -15.94
CA ASN A 13 -1.39 5.02 -16.33
C ASN A 13 -0.98 4.11 -15.16
N ALA A 14 -1.97 3.56 -14.45
CA ALA A 14 -1.72 2.74 -13.26
C ALA A 14 -0.95 1.44 -13.56
N GLN A 15 -1.07 0.90 -14.77
CA GLN A 15 -0.37 -0.32 -15.18
C GLN A 15 1.13 -0.05 -15.39
N GLU A 16 1.44 1.01 -16.14
CA GLU A 16 2.81 1.44 -16.44
C GLU A 16 3.55 1.90 -15.17
N ALA A 17 2.86 2.65 -14.31
CA ALA A 17 3.38 3.02 -13.00
C ALA A 17 3.63 1.81 -12.09
N ALA A 18 2.77 0.78 -12.16
CA ALA A 18 2.98 -0.46 -11.41
C ALA A 18 4.19 -1.24 -11.92
N ASP A 19 4.40 -1.30 -13.23
CA ASP A 19 5.56 -2.00 -13.82
C ASP A 19 6.88 -1.25 -13.55
N TRP A 20 6.85 0.09 -13.55
CA TRP A 20 7.97 0.90 -13.06
C TRP A 20 8.25 0.63 -11.57
N LEU A 21 7.21 0.60 -10.72
CA LEU A 21 7.36 0.29 -9.30
C LEU A 21 7.92 -1.11 -9.05
N LYS A 22 7.54 -2.12 -9.84
CA LYS A 22 8.16 -3.46 -9.76
C LYS A 22 9.66 -3.43 -10.05
N THR A 23 10.07 -2.57 -10.99
CA THR A 23 11.47 -2.42 -11.38
C THR A 23 12.25 -1.61 -10.33
N ALA A 24 11.65 -0.55 -9.80
CA ALA A 24 12.24 0.32 -8.79
C ALA A 24 12.30 -0.32 -7.40
N LEU A 25 11.34 -1.19 -7.08
CA LEU A 25 11.18 -1.83 -5.77
C LEU A 25 10.94 -3.34 -5.94
N PRO A 26 11.93 -4.11 -6.43
CA PRO A 26 11.78 -5.53 -6.70
C PRO A 26 11.52 -6.37 -5.44
N GLN A 27 11.86 -5.84 -4.27
CA GLN A 27 11.56 -6.46 -2.97
C GLN A 27 10.07 -6.44 -2.60
N TYR A 28 9.26 -5.64 -3.29
CA TYR A 28 7.84 -5.48 -3.00
C TYR A 28 6.97 -6.01 -4.15
N GLN A 29 5.86 -6.66 -3.80
CA GLN A 29 4.88 -7.06 -4.78
C GLN A 29 3.98 -5.88 -5.13
N SER A 30 3.94 -5.51 -6.40
CA SER A 30 3.08 -4.45 -6.92
C SER A 30 1.91 -5.04 -7.70
N THR A 31 0.68 -4.76 -7.24
CA THR A 31 -0.56 -5.20 -7.89
C THR A 31 -1.46 -4.01 -8.19
N VAL A 32 -2.03 -3.96 -9.39
CA VAL A 32 -3.06 -2.97 -9.75
C VAL A 32 -4.44 -3.50 -9.32
N ARG A 33 -5.14 -2.73 -8.49
CA ARG A 33 -6.55 -2.97 -8.13
C ARG A 33 -7.45 -1.92 -8.76
N MET A 34 -8.60 -2.41 -9.26
CA MET A 34 -9.65 -1.59 -9.88
C MET A 34 -9.11 -0.64 -10.96
N GLY A 35 -8.06 -1.05 -11.68
CA GLY A 35 -7.44 -0.28 -12.77
C GLY A 35 -6.80 1.05 -12.37
N LYS A 36 -6.69 1.37 -11.07
CA LYS A 36 -6.28 2.70 -10.60
C LYS A 36 -5.42 2.71 -9.34
N VAL A 37 -5.57 1.73 -8.46
CA VAL A 37 -4.85 1.68 -7.18
C VAL A 37 -3.69 0.72 -7.29
N ILE A 38 -2.46 1.17 -7.05
CA ILE A 38 -1.29 0.28 -7.05
C ILE A 38 -1.00 -0.10 -5.61
N ILE A 39 -1.04 -1.39 -5.29
CA ILE A 39 -0.72 -1.87 -3.95
C ILE A 39 0.69 -2.43 -3.98
N VAL A 40 1.56 -1.83 -3.19
CA VAL A 40 2.96 -2.23 -3.01
C VAL A 40 3.11 -2.77 -1.59
N GLY A 41 3.55 -4.02 -1.46
CA GLY A 41 3.55 -4.68 -0.16
C GLY A 41 4.49 -5.87 -0.01
N THR A 42 4.67 -6.30 1.24
CA THR A 42 5.34 -7.56 1.61
C THR A 42 4.30 -8.54 2.16
N GLY A 43 4.22 -9.72 1.54
CA GLY A 43 3.30 -10.78 1.96
C GLY A 43 1.82 -10.38 1.83
N MET A 44 0.97 -10.94 2.71
CA MET A 44 -0.49 -10.86 2.59
C MET A 44 -1.15 -9.75 3.42
N ALA A 45 -0.45 -9.21 4.44
CA ALA A 45 -1.02 -8.29 5.43
C ALA A 45 -0.44 -6.87 5.37
N THR A 46 0.72 -6.68 4.75
CA THR A 46 1.45 -5.40 4.77
C THR A 46 1.51 -4.79 3.38
N GLY A 47 0.78 -3.69 3.16
CA GLY A 47 0.77 -3.02 1.87
C GLY A 47 0.36 -1.55 1.93
N ILE A 48 0.85 -0.78 0.97
CA ILE A 48 0.48 0.61 0.72
C ILE A 48 -0.22 0.67 -0.63
N GLY A 49 -1.47 1.14 -0.61
CA GLY A 49 -2.21 1.53 -1.79
C GLY A 49 -1.82 2.95 -2.22
N ILE A 50 -1.38 3.07 -3.46
CA ILE A 50 -1.05 4.30 -4.16
C ILE A 50 -2.26 4.67 -5.01
N VAL A 51 -2.93 5.76 -4.65
CA VAL A 51 -4.11 6.28 -5.35
C VAL A 51 -3.72 7.56 -6.11
N PRO A 52 -3.69 7.55 -7.45
CA PRO A 52 -3.37 8.72 -8.25
C PRO A 52 -4.38 9.85 -8.00
N LYS A 53 -3.86 11.05 -7.72
CA LYS A 53 -4.60 12.31 -7.59
C LYS A 53 -4.18 13.32 -8.68
N GLY A 54 -3.95 12.83 -9.89
CA GLY A 54 -3.46 13.60 -11.04
C GLY A 54 -2.22 12.96 -11.66
N PRO A 55 -1.61 13.60 -12.67
CA PRO A 55 -0.46 13.04 -13.38
C PRO A 55 0.77 12.86 -12.47
N ASN A 56 1.01 13.79 -11.54
CA ASN A 56 2.22 13.84 -10.71
C ASN A 56 1.92 13.82 -9.20
N ARG A 57 0.74 13.35 -8.77
CA ARG A 57 0.40 13.27 -7.34
C ARG A 57 -0.21 11.94 -7.00
N ALA A 58 0.18 11.38 -5.87
CA ALA A 58 -0.38 10.15 -5.33
C ALA A 58 -0.81 10.35 -3.88
N ARG A 59 -1.82 9.58 -3.47
CA ARG A 59 -2.16 9.39 -2.07
C ARG A 59 -1.77 7.98 -1.65
N LEU A 60 -0.90 7.87 -0.66
CA LEU A 60 -0.49 6.64 -0.02
C LEU A 60 -1.42 6.35 1.16
N ASN A 61 -2.06 5.18 1.13
CA ASN A 61 -2.90 4.68 2.21
C ASN A 61 -2.49 3.26 2.55
N TRP A 62 -2.52 2.90 3.83
CA TRP A 62 -2.44 1.49 4.20
C TRP A 62 -3.58 0.70 3.58
N GLN A 63 -3.26 -0.41 2.93
CA GLN A 63 -4.23 -1.28 2.28
C GLN A 63 -3.71 -2.72 2.27
N PHE A 64 -4.57 -3.68 2.61
CA PHE A 64 -4.20 -5.09 2.61
C PHE A 64 -3.87 -5.56 1.17
N PRO A 65 -2.71 -6.21 0.93
CA PRO A 65 -2.36 -6.81 -0.36
C PRO A 65 -3.28 -7.95 -0.82
N SER A 66 -3.97 -8.61 0.11
CA SER A 66 -4.96 -9.66 -0.19
C SER A 66 -6.39 -9.22 0.20
N MET A 67 -7.32 -9.30 -0.76
CA MET A 67 -8.75 -9.11 -0.49
C MET A 67 -9.31 -10.19 0.44
N GLY A 68 -8.81 -11.43 0.34
CA GLY A 68 -9.24 -12.53 1.20
C GLY A 68 -8.92 -12.27 2.68
N VAL A 69 -7.73 -11.75 2.97
CA VAL A 69 -7.32 -11.35 4.33
C VAL A 69 -8.17 -10.19 4.85
N GLN A 70 -8.45 -9.20 4.00
CA GLN A 70 -9.34 -8.09 4.36
C GLN A 70 -10.76 -8.58 4.69
N MET A 71 -11.32 -9.51 3.90
CA MET A 71 -12.63 -10.11 4.17
C MET A 71 -12.62 -10.95 5.45
N LEU A 72 -11.61 -11.80 5.65
CA LEU A 72 -11.48 -12.62 6.86
C LEU A 72 -11.42 -11.75 8.12
N LEU A 73 -10.61 -10.69 8.10
CA LEU A 73 -10.51 -9.76 9.23
C LEU A 73 -11.85 -9.04 9.47
N THR A 74 -12.50 -8.58 8.41
CA THR A 74 -13.81 -7.91 8.51
C THR A 74 -14.88 -8.84 9.07
N LEU A 75 -14.97 -10.07 8.56
CA LEU A 75 -15.90 -11.09 9.04
C LEU A 75 -15.59 -11.47 10.49
N ALA A 76 -14.32 -11.65 10.85
CA ALA A 76 -13.92 -11.90 12.23
C ALA A 76 -14.39 -10.78 13.16
N ILE A 77 -14.26 -9.51 12.77
CA ILE A 77 -14.74 -8.35 13.54
C ILE A 77 -16.27 -8.39 13.70
N VAL A 78 -17.00 -8.70 12.64
CA VAL A 78 -18.47 -8.74 12.67
C VAL A 78 -18.97 -9.89 13.53
N PHE A 79 -18.38 -11.09 13.39
CA PHE A 79 -18.83 -12.29 14.11
C PHE A 79 -18.37 -12.36 15.57
N THR A 80 -17.22 -11.79 15.92
CA THR A 80 -16.74 -11.74 17.32
C THR A 80 -17.30 -10.56 18.12
N GLY A 81 -18.07 -9.69 17.47
CA GLY A 81 -18.53 -8.43 18.04
C GLY A 81 -17.49 -7.31 17.87
N ILE A 82 -17.99 -6.07 17.83
CA ILE A 82 -17.19 -4.88 17.48
C ILE A 82 -15.98 -4.71 18.42
N LEU A 83 -16.16 -4.92 19.73
CA LEU A 83 -15.11 -4.74 20.73
C LEU A 83 -13.96 -5.76 20.58
N PRO A 84 -14.20 -7.08 20.59
CA PRO A 84 -13.15 -8.07 20.32
C PRO A 84 -12.53 -7.94 18.94
N GLY A 85 -13.34 -7.60 17.93
CA GLY A 85 -12.87 -7.33 16.58
C GLY A 85 -11.89 -6.16 16.50
N LEU A 86 -12.18 -5.05 17.17
CA LEU A 86 -11.28 -3.89 17.23
C LEU A 86 -9.96 -4.22 17.92
N VAL A 87 -9.97 -5.09 18.93
CA VAL A 87 -8.73 -5.58 19.58
C VAL A 87 -7.91 -6.42 18.60
N ALA A 88 -8.54 -7.36 17.90
CA ALA A 88 -7.84 -8.16 16.87
C ALA A 88 -7.26 -7.26 15.76
N PHE A 89 -8.02 -6.26 15.31
CA PHE A 89 -7.55 -5.27 14.36
C PHE A 89 -6.35 -4.47 14.90
N LEU A 90 -6.39 -4.01 16.15
CA LEU A 90 -5.28 -3.28 16.78
C LEU A 90 -4.02 -4.14 16.89
N ILE A 91 -4.14 -5.41 17.23
CA ILE A 91 -3.01 -6.35 17.31
C ILE A 91 -2.36 -6.50 15.93
N VAL A 92 -3.17 -6.74 14.89
CA VAL A 92 -2.68 -6.82 13.51
C VAL A 92 -2.01 -5.51 13.11
N TRP A 93 -2.66 -4.37 13.37
CA TRP A 93 -2.13 -3.04 13.07
C TRP A 93 -0.78 -2.78 13.74
N LEU A 94 -0.66 -3.04 15.04
CA LEU A 94 0.61 -2.89 15.78
C LEU A 94 1.71 -3.78 15.22
N SER A 95 1.36 -4.98 14.75
CA SER A 95 2.30 -5.94 14.18
C SER A 95 2.83 -5.51 12.81
N VAL A 96 2.01 -4.84 11.98
CA VAL A 96 2.40 -4.42 10.62
C VAL A 96 2.81 -2.96 10.52
N LYS A 97 2.51 -2.12 11.52
CA LYS A 97 2.71 -0.66 11.46
C LYS A 97 4.13 -0.27 11.08
N SER A 98 5.15 -0.93 11.65
CA SER A 98 6.56 -0.63 11.37
C SER A 98 6.90 -0.91 9.90
N ASP A 99 6.44 -2.04 9.36
CA ASP A 99 6.70 -2.42 7.98
C ASP A 99 5.94 -1.53 7.00
N VAL A 100 4.69 -1.18 7.32
CA VAL A 100 3.89 -0.21 6.56
C VAL A 100 4.61 1.13 6.45
N GLN A 101 5.19 1.62 7.56
CA GLN A 101 5.95 2.87 7.57
C GLN A 101 7.25 2.79 6.76
N LYS A 102 7.93 1.63 6.77
CA LYS A 102 9.09 1.39 5.90
C LYS A 102 8.71 1.43 4.43
N ILE A 103 7.70 0.66 4.03
CA ILE A 103 7.20 0.61 2.65
C ILE A 103 6.75 1.99 2.19
N GLU A 104 6.03 2.73 3.02
CA GLU A 104 5.60 4.10 2.72
C GLU A 104 6.79 5.04 2.47
N ARG A 105 7.85 4.92 3.26
CA ARG A 105 9.08 5.71 3.10
C ARG A 105 9.79 5.35 1.80
N ASP A 106 9.95 4.07 1.49
CA ASP A 106 10.65 3.61 0.29
C ASP A 106 9.90 4.02 -0.98
N ILE A 107 8.57 3.87 -0.99
CA ILE A 107 7.71 4.33 -2.09
C ILE A 107 7.80 5.84 -2.26
N THR A 108 7.76 6.59 -1.15
CA THR A 108 7.89 8.05 -1.19
C THR A 108 9.24 8.47 -1.76
N ALA A 109 10.32 7.83 -1.33
CA ALA A 109 11.67 8.09 -1.84
C ALA A 109 11.79 7.75 -3.33
N ALA A 110 11.23 6.61 -3.75
CA ALA A 110 11.20 6.19 -5.15
C ALA A 110 10.45 7.21 -6.02
N LEU A 111 9.22 7.56 -5.63
CA LEU A 111 8.35 8.43 -6.41
C LEU A 111 8.82 9.89 -6.40
N ALA A 112 9.47 10.35 -5.33
CA ALA A 112 10.05 11.70 -5.28
C ALA A 112 11.32 11.81 -6.13
N SER A 113 12.21 10.81 -6.06
CA SER A 113 13.49 10.82 -6.78
C SER A 113 13.38 10.45 -8.26
N GLY A 114 12.32 9.74 -8.65
CA GLY A 114 12.17 9.20 -10.00
C GLY A 114 13.14 8.04 -10.31
N ALA A 115 13.86 7.57 -9.30
CA ALA A 115 14.84 6.49 -9.39
C ALA A 115 14.52 5.38 -8.36
N PRO A 116 14.97 4.15 -8.60
CA PRO A 116 14.89 3.08 -7.60
C PRO A 116 15.58 3.56 -6.30
N PRO A 117 14.92 3.48 -5.12
CA PRO A 117 15.59 3.78 -3.87
C PRO A 117 16.69 2.75 -3.67
N GLN A 118 17.93 3.22 -3.63
CA GLN A 118 19.09 2.38 -3.37
C GLN A 118 19.15 2.05 -1.88
N GLY A 119 18.70 0.85 -1.50
CA GLY A 119 18.98 0.23 -0.20
C GLY A 119 17.90 0.36 0.87
#